data_AF-A0A450YKH9-F1
#
_entry.id   AF-A0A450YKH9-F1
#
_cell.length_a   1.000
_cell.length_b   1.000
_cell.length_c   1.000
_cell.angle_alpha   90.00
_cell.angle_beta   90.00
_cell.angle_gamma   90.00
#
_symmetry.space_group_name_H-M   'P 1'
#
loop_
_entity.id
_entity.type
_entity.pdbx_description
1 polymer ?
#
loop_
_entity_poly.entity_id
_entity_poly.type
_entity_poly.pdbx_seq_one_letter_code
_entity_poly.pdbx_strand_id
1 'polypeptide(L)'
;MCRVHHVFFRYFSLTRAYVIAVVMGVLFVAPISSASAAGQILVPPDGGIVPERYRVSGTITERLPDGYHLWIVVRRGALMWPKKPEAFVVGTSWETTISEGGRGEYQLVLFLVDSAGQRSIEQWLRVGDREMHFPGLGTIVGGVALDRITVQR
;
A
#
# COMPACT_ATOMS: atom_id res chain seq x y z
N MET A 1 62.13 37.03 -51.87
CA MET A 1 62.68 38.05 -50.96
C MET A 1 61.99 37.92 -49.60
N CYS A 2 62.80 37.75 -48.53
CA CYS A 2 62.53 38.08 -47.11
C CYS A 2 61.34 37.39 -46.39
N ARG A 3 61.62 36.50 -45.40
CA ARG A 3 61.78 36.77 -43.93
C ARG A 3 60.41 36.84 -43.22
N VAL A 4 60.11 36.28 -42.04
CA VAL A 4 60.86 35.67 -40.92
C VAL A 4 59.89 34.71 -40.21
N HIS A 5 60.45 33.67 -39.59
CA HIS A 5 59.84 32.76 -38.63
C HIS A 5 59.48 33.39 -37.26
N HIS A 6 58.60 32.68 -36.54
CA HIS A 6 58.43 32.62 -35.07
C HIS A 6 57.94 33.86 -34.29
N VAL A 7 56.79 33.71 -33.63
CA VAL A 7 56.70 33.87 -32.16
C VAL A 7 55.81 32.78 -31.59
N PHE A 8 56.37 32.07 -30.62
CA PHE A 8 55.76 31.01 -29.83
C PHE A 8 55.59 31.56 -28.39
N PHE A 9 54.54 31.10 -27.70
CA PHE A 9 54.54 30.77 -26.26
C PHE A 9 54.25 31.86 -25.19
N ARG A 10 53.31 31.51 -24.28
CA ARG A 10 53.09 31.96 -22.86
C ARG A 10 52.39 33.31 -22.62
N TYR A 11 51.52 33.54 -21.64
CA TYR A 11 50.76 32.76 -20.64
C TYR A 11 49.83 33.80 -19.93
N PHE A 12 48.83 33.31 -19.19
CA PHE A 12 48.18 33.97 -18.05
C PHE A 12 47.32 35.23 -18.29
N SER A 13 46.01 35.01 -18.31
CA SER A 13 45.12 35.77 -17.43
C SER A 13 44.05 34.83 -16.87
N LEU A 14 44.30 34.35 -15.65
CA LEU A 14 43.26 33.83 -14.76
C LEU A 14 42.29 34.98 -14.50
N THR A 15 41.00 34.82 -14.79
CA THR A 15 39.88 35.34 -13.97
C THR A 15 38.53 35.01 -14.64
N ARG A 16 37.93 33.90 -14.20
CA ARG A 16 36.51 33.79 -13.78
C ARG A 16 36.17 32.32 -13.52
N ALA A 17 36.64 31.85 -12.37
CA ALA A 17 36.01 30.75 -11.65
C ALA A 17 34.84 31.31 -10.83
N TYR A 18 33.85 30.44 -10.53
CA TYR A 18 32.57 30.67 -9.82
C TYR A 18 31.52 31.40 -10.69
N VAL A 19 30.30 30.89 -10.95
CA VAL A 19 29.21 30.33 -10.10
C VAL A 19 28.27 29.60 -11.10
N ILE A 20 27.75 28.37 -11.01
CA ILE A 20 26.81 27.75 -10.05
C ILE A 20 26.87 26.24 -10.32
N ALA A 21 27.31 25.45 -9.34
CA ALA A 21 26.78 24.11 -9.14
C ALA A 21 25.37 24.27 -8.55
N VAL A 22 24.45 23.34 -8.87
CA VAL A 22 23.04 23.25 -8.46
C VAL A 22 22.04 23.81 -9.49
N VAL A 23 20.92 23.10 -9.66
CA VAL A 23 19.81 23.29 -10.64
C VAL A 23 20.14 22.69 -12.01
N MET A 24 19.99 21.39 -12.24
CA MET A 24 18.73 20.66 -12.18
C MET A 24 19.01 19.28 -11.57
N GLY A 25 18.74 19.16 -10.27
CA GLY A 25 18.49 17.86 -9.68
C GLY A 25 17.32 17.26 -10.42
N VAL A 26 17.60 16.40 -11.39
CA VAL A 26 16.70 15.31 -11.73
C VAL A 26 16.61 14.54 -10.42
N LEU A 27 15.61 14.91 -9.62
CA LEU A 27 15.04 14.03 -8.63
C LEU A 27 14.66 12.79 -9.42
N PHE A 28 15.59 11.84 -9.52
CA PHE A 28 15.22 10.45 -9.52
C PHE A 28 14.49 10.27 -8.19
N VAL A 29 13.20 10.64 -8.18
CA VAL A 29 12.23 9.96 -7.36
C VAL A 29 12.32 8.54 -7.89
N ALA A 30 13.23 7.76 -7.29
CA ALA A 30 13.19 6.33 -7.46
C ALA A 30 11.74 5.96 -7.19
N PRO A 31 11.05 5.23 -8.09
CA PRO A 31 9.78 4.64 -7.69
C PRO A 31 10.10 3.93 -6.39
N ILE A 32 9.42 4.33 -5.30
CA ILE A 32 9.54 3.64 -4.02
C ILE A 32 9.34 2.20 -4.41
N SER A 33 10.43 1.43 -4.31
CA SER A 33 10.41 0.01 -4.63
C SER A 33 9.20 -0.49 -3.89
N SER A 34 8.22 -1.03 -4.61
CA SER A 34 7.10 -1.71 -3.99
C SER A 34 7.74 -2.82 -3.20
N ALA A 35 8.08 -2.54 -1.93
CA ALA A 35 8.41 -3.56 -0.98
C ALA A 35 7.22 -4.50 -1.13
N SER A 36 7.49 -5.70 -1.65
CA SER A 36 6.47 -6.69 -1.90
C SER A 36 6.06 -7.17 -0.51
N ALA A 37 5.32 -6.34 0.20
CA ALA A 37 4.69 -6.69 1.44
C ALA A 37 3.77 -7.84 1.06
N ALA A 38 4.23 -9.06 1.32
CA ALA A 38 3.45 -10.25 1.12
C ALA A 38 2.78 -10.56 2.44
N GLY A 39 1.54 -11.02 2.36
CA GLY A 39 0.76 -11.45 3.49
C GLY A 39 0.02 -12.71 3.13
N GLN A 40 -0.42 -13.45 4.14
CA GLN A 40 -1.21 -14.65 3.96
C GLN A 40 -2.30 -14.72 5.02
N ILE A 41 -3.50 -15.13 4.63
CA ILE A 41 -4.57 -15.52 5.53
C ILE A 41 -4.40 -17.01 5.85
N LEU A 42 -4.26 -17.35 7.13
CA LEU A 42 -4.09 -18.73 7.60
C LEU A 42 -5.37 -19.29 8.23
N VAL A 43 -6.15 -18.43 8.87
CA VAL A 43 -7.43 -18.77 9.49
C VAL A 43 -8.46 -17.75 9.03
N PRO A 44 -9.64 -18.18 8.56
CA PRO A 44 -10.01 -19.56 8.24
C PRO A 44 -9.20 -20.12 7.05
N PRO A 45 -9.19 -21.44 6.83
CA PRO A 45 -8.64 -22.01 5.60
C PRO A 45 -9.54 -21.68 4.40
N ASP A 46 -8.95 -21.71 3.20
CA ASP A 46 -9.69 -21.57 1.94
C ASP A 46 -10.74 -22.69 1.79
N GLY A 47 -11.94 -22.34 1.34
CA GLY A 47 -13.14 -23.19 1.31
C GLY A 47 -13.78 -23.44 2.67
N GLY A 48 -13.31 -22.80 3.75
CA GLY A 48 -13.79 -23.04 5.11
C GLY A 48 -15.23 -22.57 5.34
N ILE A 49 -15.96 -23.31 6.20
CA ILE A 49 -17.27 -22.88 6.72
C ILE A 49 -17.05 -22.06 7.99
N VAL A 50 -17.62 -20.86 8.04
CA VAL A 50 -17.44 -19.91 9.15
C VAL A 50 -18.77 -19.49 9.77
N PRO A 51 -18.83 -19.26 11.09
CA PRO A 51 -20.01 -18.70 11.73
C PRO A 51 -20.17 -17.21 11.37
N GLU A 52 -21.22 -16.57 11.87
CA GLU A 52 -21.43 -15.12 11.64
C GLU A 52 -20.30 -14.24 12.16
N ARG A 53 -19.71 -14.60 13.29
CA ARG A 53 -18.60 -13.89 13.92
C ARG A 53 -17.46 -14.84 14.17
N TYR A 54 -16.30 -14.56 13.61
CA TYR A 54 -15.15 -15.46 13.64
C TYR A 54 -13.84 -14.71 13.59
N ARG A 55 -12.80 -15.37 14.10
CA ARG A 55 -11.43 -14.89 14.06
C ARG A 55 -10.84 -15.10 12.66
N VAL A 56 -10.13 -14.10 12.20
CA VAL A 56 -9.31 -14.14 10.98
C VAL A 56 -7.89 -13.82 11.39
N SER A 57 -6.92 -14.60 10.94
CA SER A 57 -5.51 -14.37 11.28
C SER A 57 -4.59 -14.85 10.20
N GLY A 58 -3.36 -14.35 10.25
CA GLY A 58 -2.35 -14.74 9.29
C GLY A 58 -0.99 -14.14 9.58
N THR A 59 -0.19 -14.05 8.54
CA THR A 59 1.17 -13.50 8.62
C THR A 59 1.43 -12.48 7.52
N ILE A 60 2.47 -11.67 7.72
CA ILE A 60 3.14 -10.84 6.73
C ILE A 60 4.62 -11.18 6.70
N THR A 61 5.27 -11.06 5.55
CA THR A 61 6.67 -11.49 5.39
C THR A 61 7.66 -10.60 6.13
N GLU A 62 7.34 -9.31 6.26
CA GLU A 62 8.17 -8.31 6.93
C GLU A 62 7.32 -7.47 7.87
N ARG A 63 7.96 -6.66 8.70
CA ARG A 63 7.26 -5.71 9.56
C ARG A 63 6.38 -4.78 8.71
N LEU A 64 5.16 -4.52 9.19
CA LEU A 64 4.26 -3.55 8.57
C LEU A 64 4.94 -2.16 8.51
N PRO A 65 5.10 -1.55 7.32
CA PRO A 65 5.70 -0.23 7.21
C PRO A 65 4.89 0.83 7.97
N ASP A 66 5.57 1.83 8.52
CA ASP A 66 4.91 2.90 9.26
C ASP A 66 3.91 3.65 8.36
N GLY A 67 2.71 3.93 8.89
CA GLY A 67 1.63 4.59 8.16
C GLY A 67 0.84 3.71 7.20
N TYR A 68 1.14 2.40 7.16
CA TYR A 68 0.30 1.40 6.50
C TYR A 68 -0.54 0.62 7.51
N HIS A 69 -1.66 0.09 7.01
CA HIS A 69 -2.69 -0.59 7.79
C HIS A 69 -3.11 -1.90 7.12
N LEU A 70 -3.50 -2.90 7.91
CA LEU A 70 -4.04 -4.16 7.38
C LEU A 70 -5.53 -4.26 7.62
N TRP A 71 -6.27 -4.56 6.55
CA TRP A 71 -7.71 -4.73 6.59
C TRP A 71 -8.15 -6.07 6.01
N ILE A 72 -9.15 -6.67 6.65
CA ILE A 72 -9.92 -7.74 6.05
C ILE A 72 -11.10 -7.12 5.30
N VAL A 73 -11.20 -7.47 4.01
CA VAL A 73 -12.24 -7.00 3.11
C VAL A 73 -13.04 -8.19 2.64
N VAL A 74 -14.36 -8.17 2.88
CA VAL A 74 -15.28 -9.12 2.26
C VAL A 74 -15.51 -8.68 0.82
N ARG A 75 -15.37 -9.59 -0.13
CA ARG A 75 -15.65 -9.34 -1.54
C ARG A 75 -16.72 -10.29 -2.06
N ARG A 76 -17.72 -9.71 -2.74
CA ARG A 76 -18.74 -10.44 -3.50
C ARG A 76 -18.86 -9.81 -4.89
N GLY A 77 -18.47 -10.57 -5.92
CA GLY A 77 -18.37 -10.06 -7.29
C GLY A 77 -17.40 -8.87 -7.40
N ALA A 78 -17.90 -7.74 -7.89
CA ALA A 78 -17.13 -6.51 -8.07
C ALA A 78 -17.09 -5.61 -6.83
N LEU A 79 -17.86 -5.93 -5.80
CA LEU A 79 -18.05 -5.07 -4.63
C LEU A 79 -17.27 -5.58 -3.42
N MET A 80 -16.81 -4.63 -2.60
CA MET A 80 -15.93 -4.84 -1.47
C MET A 80 -16.45 -4.13 -0.21
N TRP A 81 -16.33 -4.80 0.94
CA TRP A 81 -16.76 -4.30 2.25
C TRP A 81 -15.63 -4.52 3.27
N PRO A 82 -14.83 -3.49 3.57
CA PRO A 82 -13.88 -3.52 4.68
C PRO A 82 -14.60 -3.82 5.99
N LYS A 83 -14.02 -4.72 6.81
CA LYS A 83 -14.64 -5.19 8.04
C LYS A 83 -13.90 -4.64 9.25
N LYS A 84 -14.66 -4.06 10.19
CA LYS A 84 -14.14 -3.62 11.50
C LYS A 84 -14.03 -4.80 12.49
N PRO A 85 -13.04 -4.79 13.40
CA PRO A 85 -11.95 -3.82 13.49
C PRO A 85 -10.84 -4.10 12.47
N GLU A 86 -9.97 -3.10 12.26
CA GLU A 86 -8.69 -3.24 11.56
C GLU A 86 -7.89 -4.44 12.11
N ALA A 87 -7.08 -5.09 11.26
CA ALA A 87 -6.23 -6.19 11.71
C ALA A 87 -5.08 -5.67 12.58
N PHE A 88 -4.99 -6.22 13.79
CA PHE A 88 -3.93 -5.88 14.74
C PHE A 88 -2.68 -6.69 14.43
N VAL A 89 -1.52 -6.03 14.34
CA VAL A 89 -0.26 -6.63 13.92
C VAL A 89 0.74 -6.67 15.09
N VAL A 90 1.33 -7.84 15.34
CA VAL A 90 2.38 -8.08 16.33
C VAL A 90 3.54 -8.80 15.65
N GLY A 91 4.63 -8.08 15.41
CA GLY A 91 5.75 -8.60 14.63
C GLY A 91 5.34 -8.87 13.19
N THR A 92 5.35 -10.13 12.78
CA THR A 92 4.91 -10.61 11.47
C THR A 92 3.54 -11.30 11.50
N SER A 93 2.93 -11.43 12.68
CA SER A 93 1.62 -12.04 12.85
C SER A 93 0.54 -10.97 12.93
N TRP A 94 -0.66 -11.29 12.44
CA TRP A 94 -1.80 -10.40 12.58
C TRP A 94 -3.10 -11.17 12.87
N GLU A 95 -4.05 -10.50 13.50
CA GLU A 95 -5.37 -11.05 13.76
C GLU A 95 -6.47 -9.98 13.84
N THR A 96 -7.71 -10.40 13.60
CA THR A 96 -8.93 -9.64 13.87
C THR A 96 -10.11 -10.58 14.08
N THR A 97 -11.23 -10.05 14.56
CA THR A 97 -12.51 -10.77 14.61
C THR A 97 -13.55 -9.95 13.85
N ILE A 98 -14.07 -10.52 12.76
CA ILE A 98 -15.05 -9.86 11.90
C ILE A 98 -16.43 -10.49 12.06
N SER A 99 -17.46 -9.77 11.60
CA SER A 99 -18.83 -10.27 11.52
C SER A 99 -19.39 -10.12 10.11
N GLU A 100 -19.95 -11.19 9.55
CA GLU A 100 -20.57 -11.19 8.21
C GLU A 100 -22.02 -11.69 8.29
N GLY A 101 -22.96 -10.75 8.13
CA GLY A 101 -24.40 -11.03 8.19
C GLY A 101 -24.96 -11.66 6.93
N GLY A 102 -24.29 -11.51 5.78
CA GLY A 102 -24.66 -12.18 4.53
C GLY A 102 -24.42 -13.69 4.60
N ARG A 103 -25.24 -14.46 3.89
CA ARG A 103 -25.09 -15.92 3.73
C ARG A 103 -24.43 -16.27 2.41
N GLY A 104 -24.02 -17.53 2.24
CA GLY A 104 -23.43 -18.01 0.99
C GLY A 104 -21.95 -17.69 0.86
N GLU A 105 -21.39 -18.02 -0.30
CA GLU A 105 -19.97 -17.88 -0.59
C GLU A 105 -19.54 -16.40 -0.70
N TYR A 106 -18.35 -16.10 -0.18
CA TYR A 106 -17.65 -14.83 -0.41
C TYR A 106 -16.14 -14.99 -0.28
N GLN A 107 -15.42 -13.99 -0.77
CA GLN A 107 -13.97 -13.93 -0.60
C GLN A 107 -13.60 -13.07 0.61
N LEU A 108 -12.64 -13.52 1.39
CA LEU A 108 -11.88 -12.68 2.30
C LEU A 108 -10.60 -12.26 1.59
N VAL A 109 -10.35 -10.95 1.55
CA VAL A 109 -9.16 -10.38 0.93
C VAL A 109 -8.39 -9.62 1.99
N LEU A 110 -7.12 -9.95 2.16
CA LEU A 110 -6.20 -9.19 3.00
C LEU A 110 -5.70 -8.00 2.19
N PHE A 111 -6.01 -6.80 2.65
CA PHE A 111 -5.54 -5.56 2.04
C PHE A 111 -4.48 -4.90 2.91
N LEU A 112 -3.41 -4.47 2.27
CA LEU A 112 -2.51 -3.44 2.77
C LEU A 112 -2.99 -2.09 2.24
N VAL A 113 -3.21 -1.12 3.12
CA VAL A 113 -3.65 0.22 2.72
C VAL A 113 -2.72 1.28 3.27
N ASP A 114 -2.47 2.32 2.48
CA ASP A 114 -1.75 3.51 2.93
C ASP A 114 -2.65 4.44 3.78
N SER A 115 -2.09 5.56 4.23
CA SER A 115 -2.82 6.58 5.01
C SER A 115 -4.01 7.24 4.28
N ALA A 116 -4.03 7.24 2.95
CA ALA A 116 -5.19 7.72 2.18
C ALA A 116 -6.29 6.66 2.18
N GLY A 117 -5.91 5.39 1.98
CA GLY A 117 -6.81 4.25 2.10
C GLY A 117 -7.43 4.10 3.48
N GLN A 118 -6.62 4.23 4.54
CA GLN A 118 -7.11 4.22 5.93
C GLN A 118 -8.21 5.26 6.15
N ARG A 119 -7.93 6.52 5.79
CA ARG A 119 -8.91 7.62 5.93
C ARG A 119 -10.17 7.37 5.11
N SER A 120 -10.03 6.82 3.90
CA SER A 120 -11.16 6.47 3.04
C SER A 120 -12.04 5.36 3.67
N ILE A 121 -11.43 4.31 4.22
CA ILE A 121 -12.14 3.22 4.89
C ILE A 121 -12.83 3.72 6.15
N GLU A 122 -12.15 4.48 6.99
CA GLU A 122 -12.73 5.07 8.21
C GLU A 122 -13.89 6.01 7.90
N GLN A 123 -13.77 6.83 6.85
CA GLN A 123 -14.86 7.69 6.41
C GLN A 123 -16.06 6.87 5.93
N TRP A 124 -15.84 5.85 5.11
CA TRP A 124 -16.91 4.96 4.63
C TRP A 124 -17.60 4.24 5.79
N LEU A 125 -16.83 3.70 6.75
CA LEU A 125 -17.37 3.05 7.95
C LEU A 125 -18.21 4.02 8.79
N ARG A 126 -17.72 5.25 9.00
CA ARG A 126 -18.42 6.28 9.78
C ARG A 126 -19.75 6.68 9.14
N VAL A 127 -19.76 6.87 7.82
CA VAL A 127 -20.98 7.19 7.06
C VAL A 127 -21.94 6.00 7.13
N GLY A 128 -21.45 4.79 6.90
CA GLY A 128 -22.30 3.59 6.92
C GLY A 128 -22.86 3.25 8.30
N ASP A 129 -22.11 3.48 9.39
CA ASP A 129 -22.61 3.35 10.75
C ASP A 129 -23.70 4.39 11.05
N ARG A 130 -23.53 5.64 10.59
CA ARG A 130 -24.53 6.70 10.78
C ARG A 130 -25.81 6.46 10.00
N GLU A 131 -25.69 5.95 8.78
CA GLU A 131 -26.81 5.76 7.84
C GLU A 131 -27.38 4.34 7.91
N MET A 132 -26.78 3.45 8.71
CA MET A 132 -27.09 2.02 8.78
C MET A 132 -27.07 1.35 7.40
N HIS A 133 -26.21 1.85 6.51
CA HIS A 133 -26.15 1.42 5.12
C HIS A 133 -24.70 1.38 4.62
N PHE A 134 -24.26 0.22 4.16
CA PHE A 134 -22.88 -0.01 3.71
C PHE A 134 -22.87 -0.37 2.22
N PRO A 135 -22.94 0.62 1.32
CA PRO A 135 -22.84 0.35 -0.11
C PRO A 135 -21.45 -0.23 -0.41
N GLY A 136 -21.40 -1.30 -1.19
CA GLY A 136 -20.13 -1.94 -1.54
C GLY A 136 -19.23 -1.00 -2.33
N LEU A 137 -17.94 -1.05 -2.02
CA LEU A 137 -16.91 -0.28 -2.70
C LEU A 137 -16.47 -1.01 -3.98
N GLY A 138 -16.33 -0.28 -5.10
CA GLY A 138 -15.75 -0.83 -6.33
C GLY A 138 -14.21 -0.86 -6.32
N THR A 139 -13.58 -0.05 -5.47
CA THR A 139 -12.12 0.00 -5.29
C THR A 139 -11.78 0.40 -3.85
N ILE A 140 -10.61 -0.03 -3.37
CA ILE A 140 -10.01 0.44 -2.12
C ILE A 140 -8.89 1.40 -2.49
N VAL A 141 -9.09 2.70 -2.27
CA VAL A 141 -8.09 3.74 -2.54
C VAL A 141 -6.82 3.45 -1.76
N GLY A 142 -5.65 3.58 -2.38
CA GLY A 142 -4.36 3.32 -1.74
C GLY A 142 -4.18 1.88 -1.24
N GLY A 143 -5.04 0.96 -1.70
CA GLY A 143 -5.07 -0.43 -1.26
C GLY A 143 -4.44 -1.38 -2.25
N VAL A 144 -3.65 -2.31 -1.74
CA VAL A 144 -3.10 -3.45 -2.48
C VAL A 144 -3.57 -4.74 -1.81
N ALA A 145 -4.18 -5.64 -2.59
CA ALA A 145 -4.53 -6.96 -2.11
C ALA A 145 -3.27 -7.82 -1.96
N LEU A 146 -3.04 -8.35 -0.77
CA LEU A 146 -1.90 -9.21 -0.45
C LEU A 146 -2.23 -10.69 -0.63
N ASP A 147 -3.42 -11.10 -0.20
CA ASP A 147 -3.89 -12.48 -0.26
C ASP A 147 -5.41 -12.54 -0.35
N ARG A 148 -5.95 -13.69 -0.79
CA ARG A 148 -7.38 -13.95 -0.78
C ARG A 148 -7.69 -15.42 -0.55
N ILE A 149 -8.78 -15.66 0.16
CA ILE A 149 -9.39 -16.98 0.33
C ILE A 149 -10.89 -16.89 0.10
N THR A 150 -11.52 -18.03 -0.17
CA THR A 150 -12.97 -18.20 -0.29
C THR A 150 -13.50 -18.88 0.96
N VAL A 151 -14.67 -18.46 1.45
CA VAL A 151 -15.32 -19.06 2.61
C VAL A 151 -16.83 -19.12 2.40
N GLN A 152 -17.48 -19.97 3.19
CA GLN A 152 -18.93 -20.19 3.19
C GLN A 152 -19.52 -19.89 4.57
N ARG A 153 -20.66 -19.19 4.62
CA ARG A 153 -21.51 -19.06 5.82
C ARG A 153 -22.88 -19.68 5.61
#